data_AF-A0A010QWS9-F1
#
_entry.id   AF-A0A010QWS9-F1
#
_cell.length_a   1.000
_cell.length_b   1.000
_cell.length_c   1.000
_cell.angle_alpha   90.00
_cell.angle_beta   90.00
_cell.angle_gamma   90.00
#
_symmetry.space_group_name_H-M   'P 1'
#
loop_
_entity.id
_entity.type
_entity.pdbx_description
1 polymer ?
#
loop_
_entity_poly.entity_id
_entity_poly.type
_entity_poly.pdbx_seq_one_letter_code
_entity_poly.pdbx_strand_id
1 'polypeptide(L)'
;MPPKRRSTGTPSGANKKAKTTAPEAEVSSPAPASAPADDDREQQQEEEQRTRLRQPRAAPRLRGTREAKAQAEMRRVQDVPLHQAGGQAPGRALCHHTRRLPQAHEPVLQNLVFDYEEAKGNWREQWVICEALCPFIWYLNGGDFAMADDGEFVDETAKLIGNLFLATLARLEREGVLAPDSEVKDLGCVMAGMLKVASAFRGFDLLQDETVYKKSKKRPFPFTAEKFDSYVALYAKKHGITLKGVPGLKALVDNLDGEEEEEEEELPNAEEHGEDPWGWADALASYKKGRKIGGDDLDITSWTPARRKQHAFDKKDPLGKKEIDAIKNGMVMMLG
;
A
#
# COMPACT_ATOMS: atom_id res chain seq x y z
N MET A 1 -15.43 -9.68 -61.45
CA MET A 1 -16.33 -8.91 -62.34
C MET A 1 -17.50 -8.38 -61.52
N PRO A 2 -17.79 -7.06 -61.54
CA PRO A 2 -18.83 -6.42 -60.74
C PRO A 2 -20.15 -6.26 -61.50
N PRO A 3 -21.20 -5.69 -60.87
CA PRO A 3 -21.72 -4.47 -61.47
C PRO A 3 -21.88 -3.29 -60.50
N LYS A 4 -21.76 -2.13 -61.14
CA LYS A 4 -21.84 -0.75 -60.64
C LYS A 4 -23.24 -0.37 -60.17
N ARG A 5 -23.34 0.58 -59.24
CA ARG A 5 -24.19 1.77 -59.43
C ARG A 5 -23.68 2.97 -58.64
N ARG A 6 -23.77 4.12 -59.32
CA ARG A 6 -23.30 5.48 -59.03
C ARG A 6 -24.54 6.34 -58.71
N SER A 7 -24.37 7.48 -58.01
CA SER A 7 -25.16 8.74 -58.11
C SER A 7 -25.24 9.41 -56.72
N THR A 8 -24.36 10.36 -56.37
CA THR A 8 -24.42 11.84 -56.58
C THR A 8 -25.44 12.59 -55.70
N GLY A 9 -24.94 13.60 -54.98
CA GLY A 9 -25.74 14.66 -54.35
C GLY A 9 -24.94 15.48 -53.34
N THR A 10 -24.37 16.60 -53.78
CA THR A 10 -23.59 17.59 -52.99
C THR A 10 -24.50 18.80 -52.60
N PRO A 11 -24.01 19.93 -52.04
CA PRO A 11 -24.30 20.40 -50.68
C PRO A 11 -25.08 21.75 -50.63
N SER A 12 -25.45 22.19 -49.42
CA SER A 12 -25.87 23.57 -49.12
C SER A 12 -25.78 23.76 -47.60
N GLY A 13 -25.30 24.83 -46.97
CA GLY A 13 -24.84 26.14 -47.42
C GLY A 13 -25.06 27.14 -46.27
N ALA A 14 -24.05 27.97 -45.99
CA ALA A 14 -24.12 29.34 -45.40
C ALA A 14 -24.61 29.48 -43.92
N ASN A 15 -24.25 30.48 -43.10
CA ASN A 15 -23.52 31.73 -43.27
C ASN A 15 -23.28 32.41 -41.89
N LYS A 16 -22.19 33.21 -41.78
CA LYS A 16 -22.05 34.50 -41.04
C LYS A 16 -22.23 34.49 -39.50
N LYS A 17 -21.45 35.23 -38.68
CA LYS A 17 -21.02 36.64 -38.82
C LYS A 17 -19.95 36.96 -37.75
N ALA A 18 -18.97 37.79 -38.12
CA ALA A 18 -17.99 38.40 -37.21
C ALA A 18 -18.57 39.64 -36.49
N LYS A 19 -18.02 40.00 -35.32
CA LYS A 19 -17.93 41.41 -34.88
C LYS A 19 -16.75 41.62 -33.92
N THR A 20 -15.87 42.52 -34.33
CA THR A 20 -14.71 43.07 -33.61
C THR A 20 -15.11 44.43 -33.03
N THR A 21 -14.63 44.80 -31.85
CA THR A 21 -14.46 46.21 -31.43
C THR A 21 -13.29 46.29 -30.44
N ALA A 22 -12.42 47.27 -30.70
CA ALA A 22 -11.19 47.60 -29.97
C ALA A 22 -11.40 48.95 -29.20
N PRO A 23 -10.37 49.53 -28.54
CA PRO A 23 -10.49 50.18 -27.22
C PRO A 23 -10.58 51.72 -27.28
N GLU A 24 -10.93 52.33 -26.15
CA GLU A 24 -10.74 53.77 -25.89
C GLU A 24 -9.87 53.99 -24.64
N ALA A 25 -8.93 54.91 -24.79
CA ALA A 25 -8.10 55.50 -23.75
C ALA A 25 -8.45 56.99 -23.66
N GLU A 26 -8.52 57.54 -22.45
CA GLU A 26 -8.51 58.99 -22.21
C GLU A 26 -7.73 59.34 -20.94
N VAL A 27 -7.38 60.62 -20.87
CA VAL A 27 -6.14 61.20 -20.33
C VAL A 27 -6.45 62.23 -19.21
N SER A 28 -5.66 62.21 -18.13
CA SER A 28 -5.14 63.34 -17.30
C SER A 28 -6.02 64.28 -16.43
N SER A 29 -5.76 64.20 -15.10
CA SER A 29 -5.46 65.26 -14.08
C SER A 29 -6.48 66.38 -13.69
N PRO A 30 -6.30 67.14 -12.58
CA PRO A 30 -5.56 66.96 -11.30
C PRO A 30 -6.40 67.23 -10.01
N ALA A 31 -5.75 67.10 -8.85
CA ALA A 31 -6.24 67.24 -7.45
C ALA A 31 -6.78 68.62 -7.02
N PRO A 32 -7.37 68.71 -5.80
CA PRO A 32 -6.64 69.43 -4.74
C PRO A 32 -6.64 68.74 -3.36
N ALA A 33 -5.66 69.14 -2.57
CA ALA A 33 -5.33 68.65 -1.22
C ALA A 33 -6.28 69.16 -0.12
N SER A 34 -6.43 68.37 0.94
CA SER A 34 -6.85 68.81 2.28
C SER A 34 -6.32 67.81 3.32
N ALA A 35 -5.88 68.36 4.45
CA ALA A 35 -4.90 67.84 5.40
C ALA A 35 -5.41 66.71 6.35
N PRO A 36 -4.49 66.07 7.11
CA PRO A 36 -4.63 64.76 7.73
C PRO A 36 -4.89 64.83 9.25
N ALA A 37 -5.33 63.70 9.82
CA ALA A 37 -4.95 63.17 11.15
C ALA A 37 -6.10 62.30 11.67
N ASP A 38 -5.98 60.98 11.53
CA ASP A 38 -6.60 59.96 12.42
C ASP A 38 -6.34 58.52 11.94
N ASP A 39 -5.92 58.33 10.66
CA ASP A 39 -5.76 57.02 10.02
C ASP A 39 -4.46 56.26 10.41
N ASP A 40 -3.41 56.97 10.82
CA ASP A 40 -2.11 56.34 11.15
C ASP A 40 -2.15 55.48 12.42
N ARG A 41 -3.16 55.66 13.29
CA ARG A 41 -3.27 54.91 14.56
C ARG A 41 -4.00 53.57 14.39
N GLU A 42 -4.89 53.46 13.41
CA GLU A 42 -5.54 52.19 13.07
C GLU A 42 -4.62 51.30 12.24
N GLN A 43 -3.86 51.88 11.30
CA GLN A 43 -2.91 51.12 10.48
C GLN A 43 -1.75 50.53 11.31
N GLN A 44 -1.27 51.25 12.33
CA GLN A 44 -0.24 50.72 13.24
C GLN A 44 -0.77 49.56 14.12
N GLN A 45 -2.03 49.60 14.54
CA GLN A 45 -2.63 48.51 15.32
C GLN A 45 -2.93 47.27 14.46
N GLU A 46 -3.33 47.47 13.22
CA GLU A 46 -3.59 46.38 12.28
C GLU A 46 -2.29 45.70 11.80
N GLU A 47 -1.21 46.47 11.63
CA GLU A 47 0.11 45.93 11.33
C GLU A 47 0.74 45.20 12.54
N GLU A 48 0.55 45.70 13.77
CA GLU A 48 0.99 45.00 14.98
C GLU A 48 0.23 43.68 15.20
N GLN A 49 -1.07 43.64 14.89
CA GLN A 49 -1.86 42.40 14.91
C GLN A 49 -1.46 41.41 13.81
N ARG A 50 -1.17 41.90 12.59
CA ARG A 50 -0.63 41.07 11.50
C ARG A 50 0.75 40.51 11.81
N THR A 51 1.57 41.24 12.55
CA THR A 51 2.92 40.80 12.94
C THR A 51 2.86 39.76 14.07
N ARG A 52 1.88 39.85 14.99
CA ARG A 52 1.62 38.83 16.02
C ARG A 52 1.04 37.53 15.45
N LEU A 53 0.32 37.58 14.34
CA LEU A 53 -0.21 36.40 13.63
C LEU A 53 0.81 35.70 12.72
N ARG A 54 2.00 36.28 12.51
CA ARG A 54 3.08 35.72 11.66
C ARG A 54 4.23 35.07 12.44
N GLN A 55 4.17 34.98 13.76
CA GLN A 55 5.15 34.20 14.52
C GLN A 55 4.79 32.70 14.49
N PRO A 56 5.68 31.81 14.00
CA PRO A 56 5.45 30.38 14.10
C PRO A 56 5.52 29.98 15.58
N ARG A 57 4.40 29.50 16.13
CA ARG A 57 4.41 28.75 17.39
C ARG A 57 5.35 27.56 17.21
N ALA A 58 6.48 27.58 17.91
CA ALA A 58 7.38 26.44 18.00
C ALA A 58 6.59 25.23 18.55
N ALA A 59 6.27 24.28 17.67
CA ALA A 59 5.72 23.00 18.06
C ALA A 59 6.76 22.25 18.91
N PRO A 60 6.38 21.59 20.02
CA PRO A 60 7.30 20.76 20.78
C PRO A 60 7.81 19.62 19.89
N ARG A 61 9.14 19.50 19.76
CA ARG A 61 9.82 18.37 19.10
C ARG A 61 9.49 17.07 19.85
N LEU A 62 8.46 16.35 19.40
CA LEU A 62 8.10 14.99 19.85
C LEU A 62 8.45 13.90 18.82
N ARG A 63 9.25 14.23 17.80
CA ARG A 63 9.57 13.30 16.70
C ARG A 63 10.66 12.27 17.06
N GLY A 64 11.54 12.56 18.04
CA GLY A 64 12.64 11.67 18.41
C GLY A 64 12.27 10.51 19.36
N THR A 65 11.14 10.57 20.07
CA THR A 65 10.80 9.56 21.09
C THR A 65 10.00 8.38 20.55
N ARG A 66 9.25 8.54 19.44
CA ARG A 66 8.50 7.43 18.82
C ARG A 66 9.38 6.51 17.98
N GLU A 67 10.28 7.06 17.16
CA GLU A 67 11.26 6.26 16.41
C GLU A 67 12.25 5.55 17.34
N ALA A 68 12.74 6.23 18.38
CA ALA A 68 13.64 5.62 19.34
C ALA A 68 12.95 4.50 20.15
N LYS A 69 11.65 4.63 20.43
CA LYS A 69 10.88 3.60 21.14
C LYS A 69 10.58 2.40 20.23
N ALA A 70 10.22 2.63 18.97
CA ALA A 70 10.01 1.56 17.98
C ALA A 70 11.32 0.79 17.69
N GLN A 71 12.46 1.48 17.57
CA GLN A 71 13.77 0.84 17.38
C GLN A 71 14.26 0.11 18.64
N ALA A 72 13.99 0.65 19.84
CA ALA A 72 14.33 -0.03 21.09
C ALA A 72 13.48 -1.29 21.33
N GLU A 73 12.23 -1.29 20.87
CA GLU A 73 11.31 -2.43 20.98
C GLU A 73 11.67 -3.53 19.96
N MET A 74 12.05 -3.17 18.74
CA MET A 74 12.61 -4.13 17.77
C MET A 74 13.92 -4.78 18.25
N ARG A 75 14.82 -4.03 18.88
CA ARG A 75 16.06 -4.59 19.44
C ARG A 75 15.80 -5.54 20.60
N ARG A 76 14.78 -5.28 21.42
CA ARG A 76 14.37 -6.17 22.53
C ARG A 76 13.83 -7.52 22.05
N VAL A 77 13.19 -7.57 20.89
CA VAL A 77 12.67 -8.81 20.29
C VAL A 77 13.81 -9.67 19.71
N GLN A 78 14.93 -9.06 19.31
CA GLN A 78 16.09 -9.78 18.75
C GLN A 78 16.96 -10.47 19.81
N ASP A 79 16.89 -10.06 21.08
CA ASP A 79 17.75 -10.57 22.17
C ASP A 79 17.13 -11.69 23.02
N VAL A 80 16.04 -12.34 22.57
CA VAL A 80 15.46 -13.49 23.30
C VAL A 80 16.30 -14.75 23.03
N PRO A 81 16.92 -15.38 24.05
CA PRO A 81 17.75 -16.56 23.86
C PRO A 81 16.91 -17.75 23.37
N LEU A 82 17.33 -18.31 22.24
CA LEU A 82 16.65 -19.39 21.54
C LEU A 82 17.00 -20.75 22.17
N HIS A 83 16.59 -21.00 23.42
CA HIS A 83 16.59 -22.35 23.97
C HIS A 83 15.51 -22.53 25.05
N GLN A 84 14.71 -23.58 24.84
CA GLN A 84 13.61 -24.10 25.68
C GLN A 84 12.26 -23.38 25.60
N ALA A 85 11.42 -23.83 24.65
CA ALA A 85 10.00 -24.10 24.91
C ALA A 85 9.42 -24.94 23.76
N GLY A 86 9.36 -26.27 23.95
CA GLY A 86 8.38 -27.13 23.28
C GLY A 86 6.98 -26.88 23.86
N GLY A 87 6.51 -25.64 23.76
CA GLY A 87 5.28 -25.16 24.35
C GLY A 87 4.60 -24.21 23.38
N GLN A 88 3.35 -24.54 23.06
CA GLN A 88 2.39 -23.82 22.25
C GLN A 88 2.53 -22.28 22.41
N ALA A 89 2.78 -21.57 21.30
CA ALA A 89 2.88 -20.12 21.30
C ALA A 89 1.56 -19.48 21.80
N PRO A 90 1.60 -18.59 22.82
CA PRO A 90 0.41 -18.03 23.47
C PRO A 90 -0.32 -16.93 22.68
N GLY A 91 -0.03 -16.74 21.40
CA GLY A 91 -0.75 -15.80 20.52
C GLY A 91 -2.12 -16.29 20.03
N ARG A 92 -2.46 -17.57 20.24
CA ARG A 92 -3.67 -18.21 19.68
C ARG A 92 -5.00 -17.81 20.33
N ALA A 93 -5.00 -17.14 21.48
CA ALA A 93 -6.21 -17.01 22.29
C ALA A 93 -7.19 -15.92 21.83
N LEU A 94 -6.74 -14.89 21.09
CA LEU A 94 -7.63 -13.83 20.59
C LEU A 94 -8.60 -14.36 19.52
N CYS A 95 -8.14 -15.32 18.71
CA CYS A 95 -8.91 -15.93 17.62
C CYS A 95 -9.82 -17.08 18.07
N HIS A 96 -9.56 -17.72 19.22
CA HIS A 96 -10.33 -18.90 19.63
C HIS A 96 -11.66 -18.61 20.35
N HIS A 97 -11.84 -17.43 20.96
CA HIS A 97 -13.11 -17.07 21.64
C HIS A 97 -14.20 -16.54 20.68
N THR A 98 -13.85 -16.34 19.41
CA THR A 98 -14.76 -15.89 18.35
C THR A 98 -14.64 -16.81 17.14
N ARG A 99 -15.06 -18.08 17.27
CA ARG A 99 -15.14 -19.06 16.16
C ARG A 99 -16.02 -18.65 14.95
N ARG A 100 -16.53 -17.40 14.91
CA ARG A 100 -17.22 -16.78 13.77
C ARG A 100 -16.47 -15.57 13.19
N LEU A 101 -15.21 -15.34 13.56
CA LEU A 101 -14.40 -14.27 12.98
C LEU A 101 -12.97 -14.74 12.60
N PRO A 102 -12.81 -15.74 11.69
CA PRO A 102 -11.55 -15.89 10.93
C PRO A 102 -11.15 -14.62 10.14
N GLN A 103 -12.07 -13.67 10.01
CA GLN A 103 -11.98 -12.53 9.11
C GLN A 103 -11.16 -11.34 9.65
N ALA A 104 -10.72 -11.31 10.91
CA ALA A 104 -10.11 -10.10 11.48
C ALA A 104 -8.75 -9.70 10.86
N HIS A 105 -8.05 -10.64 10.22
CA HIS A 105 -6.72 -10.41 9.61
C HIS A 105 -6.81 -9.88 8.18
N GLU A 106 -7.91 -10.15 7.51
CA GLU A 106 -8.15 -9.78 6.12
C GLU A 106 -8.27 -8.24 5.95
N PRO A 107 -9.01 -7.48 6.79
CA PRO A 107 -8.99 -6.03 6.76
C PRO A 107 -7.61 -5.42 7.04
N VAL A 108 -6.74 -6.09 7.81
CA VAL A 108 -5.41 -5.57 8.09
C VAL A 108 -4.55 -5.59 6.82
N LEU A 109 -4.55 -6.70 6.07
CA LEU A 109 -3.87 -6.78 4.78
C LEU A 109 -4.47 -5.81 3.75
N GLN A 110 -5.79 -5.69 3.72
CA GLN A 110 -6.48 -4.73 2.85
C GLN A 110 -6.17 -3.27 3.21
N ASN A 111 -6.03 -2.95 4.50
CA ASN A 111 -5.63 -1.63 4.96
C ASN A 111 -4.18 -1.33 4.55
N LEU A 112 -3.25 -2.29 4.65
CA LEU A 112 -1.88 -2.12 4.14
C LEU A 112 -1.87 -1.87 2.61
N VAL A 113 -2.73 -2.58 1.86
CA VAL A 113 -2.93 -2.32 0.42
C VAL A 113 -3.45 -0.90 0.16
N PHE A 114 -4.28 -0.34 1.04
CA PHE A 114 -4.75 1.03 0.93
C PHE A 114 -3.69 2.05 1.28
N ASP A 115 -2.98 1.85 2.38
CA ASP A 115 -1.85 2.69 2.77
C ASP A 115 -0.84 2.79 1.61
N TYR A 116 -0.68 1.71 0.84
CA TYR A 116 0.22 1.68 -0.32
C TYR A 116 -0.27 2.60 -1.45
N GLU A 117 -1.57 2.60 -1.73
CA GLU A 117 -2.18 3.48 -2.73
C GLU A 117 -2.17 4.94 -2.28
N GLU A 118 -2.38 5.21 -1.00
CA GLU A 118 -2.25 6.55 -0.42
C GLU A 118 -0.80 7.06 -0.52
N ALA A 119 0.17 6.18 -0.34
CA ALA A 119 1.59 6.43 -0.48
C ALA A 119 2.09 6.52 -1.94
N LYS A 120 1.24 6.54 -2.96
CA LYS A 120 1.69 6.55 -4.37
C LYS A 120 2.65 7.68 -4.74
N GLY A 121 2.60 8.81 -4.03
CA GLY A 121 3.55 9.92 -4.22
C GLY A 121 4.94 9.68 -3.59
N ASN A 122 5.09 8.67 -2.74
CA ASN A 122 6.27 8.44 -1.92
C ASN A 122 6.67 6.96 -1.93
N TRP A 123 7.66 6.61 -2.76
CA TRP A 123 8.14 5.24 -2.86
C TRP A 123 8.71 4.70 -1.54
N ARG A 124 9.22 5.57 -0.65
CA ARG A 124 9.77 5.15 0.65
C ARG A 124 8.67 4.64 1.57
N GLU A 125 7.54 5.34 1.61
CA GLU A 125 6.37 4.89 2.37
C GLU A 125 5.81 3.59 1.78
N GLN A 126 5.75 3.48 0.44
CA GLN A 126 5.37 2.22 -0.21
C GLN A 126 6.30 1.05 0.14
N TRP A 127 7.62 1.29 0.21
CA TRP A 127 8.57 0.25 0.59
C TRP A 127 8.37 -0.20 2.04
N VAL A 128 8.17 0.74 2.96
CA VAL A 128 7.89 0.42 4.38
C VAL A 128 6.65 -0.48 4.51
N ILE A 129 5.65 -0.28 3.65
CA ILE A 129 4.46 -1.14 3.62
C ILE A 129 4.80 -2.55 3.12
N CYS A 130 5.63 -2.68 2.08
CA CYS A 130 6.15 -3.98 1.64
C CYS A 130 6.97 -4.69 2.73
N GLU A 131 7.81 -3.94 3.46
CA GLU A 131 8.58 -4.44 4.60
C GLU A 131 7.65 -4.96 5.70
N ALA A 132 6.53 -4.29 5.97
CA ALA A 132 5.53 -4.68 6.97
C ALA A 132 4.67 -5.88 6.54
N LEU A 133 4.33 -5.99 5.25
CA LEU A 133 3.53 -7.10 4.69
C LEU A 133 4.21 -8.45 4.92
N CYS A 134 5.53 -8.53 4.72
CA CYS A 134 6.30 -9.76 4.86
C CYS A 134 6.07 -10.44 6.22
N PRO A 135 6.53 -9.89 7.36
CA PRO A 135 6.41 -10.55 8.66
C PRO A 135 4.94 -10.74 9.08
N PHE A 136 4.03 -9.87 8.65
CA PHE A 136 2.60 -10.07 8.93
C PHE A 136 2.09 -11.39 8.34
N ILE A 137 2.44 -11.66 7.09
CA ILE A 137 1.97 -12.84 6.37
C ILE A 137 2.70 -14.11 6.84
N TRP A 138 4.03 -14.13 6.86
CA TRP A 138 4.75 -15.40 7.09
C TRP A 138 5.05 -15.72 8.57
N TYR A 139 5.13 -14.71 9.45
CA TYR A 139 5.56 -14.89 10.84
C TYR A 139 4.44 -14.71 11.87
N LEU A 140 3.52 -13.78 11.62
CA LEU A 140 2.44 -13.47 12.55
C LEU A 140 1.19 -14.29 12.25
N ASN A 141 0.26 -13.74 11.48
CA ASN A 141 -1.11 -14.26 11.38
C ASN A 141 -1.55 -14.55 9.93
N GLY A 142 -0.65 -14.58 8.96
CA GLY A 142 -1.04 -14.85 7.56
C GLY A 142 -1.64 -16.25 7.34
N GLY A 143 -1.36 -17.22 8.22
CA GLY A 143 -2.04 -18.51 8.21
C GLY A 143 -3.53 -18.42 8.55
N ASP A 144 -3.93 -17.48 9.42
CA ASP A 144 -5.35 -17.25 9.73
C ASP A 144 -6.07 -16.58 8.55
N PHE A 145 -5.37 -15.66 7.84
CA PHE A 145 -5.86 -15.08 6.60
C PHE A 145 -6.10 -16.14 5.51
N ALA A 146 -5.13 -17.05 5.32
CA ALA A 146 -5.23 -18.10 4.31
C ALA A 146 -6.35 -19.12 4.59
N MET A 147 -6.87 -19.14 5.81
CA MET A 147 -7.95 -20.05 6.26
C MET A 147 -9.30 -19.35 6.39
N ALA A 148 -9.45 -18.13 5.86
CA ALA A 148 -10.75 -17.45 5.88
C ALA A 148 -11.79 -18.17 5.00
N ASP A 149 -13.07 -18.02 5.34
CA ASP A 149 -14.17 -18.76 4.71
C ASP A 149 -14.40 -18.41 3.22
N ASP A 150 -13.88 -17.25 2.77
CA ASP A 150 -13.97 -16.78 1.38
C ASP A 150 -12.63 -16.99 0.65
N GLY A 151 -12.36 -18.24 0.25
CA GLY A 151 -11.10 -18.63 -0.38
C GLY A 151 -10.81 -17.92 -1.70
N GLU A 152 -11.84 -17.59 -2.50
CA GLU A 152 -11.69 -16.83 -3.75
C GLU A 152 -11.17 -15.42 -3.44
N PHE A 153 -11.72 -14.77 -2.42
CA PHE A 153 -11.27 -13.43 -2.05
C PHE A 153 -9.88 -13.40 -1.40
N VAL A 154 -9.56 -14.43 -0.62
CA VAL A 154 -8.21 -14.65 -0.07
C VAL A 154 -7.19 -14.78 -1.21
N ASP A 155 -7.50 -15.58 -2.22
CA ASP A 155 -6.62 -15.76 -3.38
C ASP A 155 -6.49 -14.48 -4.24
N GLU A 156 -7.59 -13.77 -4.50
CA GLU A 156 -7.54 -12.45 -5.15
C GLU A 156 -6.64 -11.46 -4.38
N THR A 157 -6.70 -11.48 -3.05
CA THR A 157 -5.89 -10.63 -2.18
C THR A 157 -4.42 -11.03 -2.22
N ALA A 158 -4.10 -12.34 -2.20
CA ALA A 158 -2.74 -12.85 -2.35
C ALA A 158 -2.13 -12.44 -3.71
N LYS A 159 -2.90 -12.58 -4.80
CA LYS A 159 -2.51 -12.14 -6.15
C LYS A 159 -2.26 -10.64 -6.22
N LEU A 160 -3.10 -9.84 -5.53
CA LEU A 160 -2.94 -8.40 -5.44
C LEU A 160 -1.64 -8.01 -4.68
N ILE A 161 -1.32 -8.70 -3.58
CA ILE A 161 -0.08 -8.49 -2.82
C ILE A 161 1.15 -8.81 -3.68
N GLY A 162 1.12 -9.91 -4.44
CA GLY A 162 2.19 -10.24 -5.38
C GLY A 162 2.39 -9.15 -6.43
N ASN A 163 1.28 -8.69 -7.04
CA ASN A 163 1.31 -7.61 -8.04
C ASN A 163 1.83 -6.28 -7.45
N LEU A 164 1.39 -5.91 -6.24
CA LEU A 164 1.85 -4.74 -5.49
C LEU A 164 3.38 -4.77 -5.31
N PHE A 165 3.91 -5.91 -4.89
CA PHE A 165 5.35 -6.03 -4.65
C PHE A 165 6.15 -5.90 -5.94
N LEU A 166 5.73 -6.55 -7.03
CA LEU A 166 6.39 -6.41 -8.34
C LEU A 166 6.32 -4.98 -8.89
N ALA A 167 5.17 -4.31 -8.73
CA ALA A 167 5.02 -2.89 -9.08
C ALA A 167 6.00 -2.00 -8.29
N THR A 168 6.23 -2.33 -7.01
CA THR A 168 7.21 -1.65 -6.17
C THR A 168 8.63 -1.89 -6.65
N LEU A 169 9.01 -3.13 -6.99
CA LEU A 169 10.34 -3.42 -7.55
C LEU A 169 10.59 -2.66 -8.86
N ALA A 170 9.61 -2.66 -9.78
CA ALA A 170 9.69 -1.88 -11.01
C ALA A 170 9.81 -0.38 -10.74
N ARG A 171 9.18 0.13 -9.67
CA ARG A 171 9.32 1.52 -9.25
C ARG A 171 10.72 1.82 -8.70
N LEU A 172 11.23 0.99 -7.80
CA LEU A 172 12.57 1.16 -7.23
C LEU A 172 13.66 1.12 -8.30
N GLU A 173 13.48 0.28 -9.33
CA GLU A 173 14.36 0.23 -10.49
C GLU A 173 14.38 1.58 -11.25
N ARG A 174 13.21 2.17 -11.52
CA ARG A 174 13.11 3.49 -12.18
C ARG A 174 13.70 4.62 -11.36
N GLU A 175 13.53 4.56 -10.05
CA GLU A 175 14.08 5.54 -9.11
C GLU A 175 15.60 5.35 -8.91
N GLY A 176 16.21 4.30 -9.50
CA GLY A 176 17.63 4.02 -9.40
C GLY A 176 18.07 3.53 -8.02
N VAL A 177 17.13 3.04 -7.21
CA VAL A 177 17.38 2.59 -5.83
C VAL A 177 17.22 1.08 -5.65
N LEU A 178 17.00 0.32 -6.73
CA LEU A 178 17.04 -1.14 -6.71
C LEU A 178 18.47 -1.63 -7.00
N ALA A 179 19.39 -1.38 -6.06
CA ALA A 179 20.81 -1.74 -6.22
C ALA A 179 21.43 -2.20 -4.89
N PRO A 180 22.53 -2.96 -4.90
CA PRO A 180 23.15 -3.50 -3.67
C PRO A 180 23.69 -2.41 -2.74
N ASP A 181 24.10 -1.27 -3.29
CA ASP A 181 24.62 -0.10 -2.60
C ASP A 181 23.55 0.96 -2.31
N SER A 182 22.29 0.69 -2.65
CA SER A 182 21.13 1.55 -2.44
C SER A 182 20.99 2.09 -1.00
N GLU A 183 20.28 3.19 -0.85
CA GLU A 183 19.83 3.69 0.46
C GLU A 183 18.87 2.72 1.16
N VAL A 184 18.19 1.84 0.41
CA VAL A 184 17.32 0.79 0.93
C VAL A 184 18.16 -0.42 1.36
N LYS A 185 18.51 -0.50 2.64
CA LYS A 185 19.48 -1.48 3.16
C LYS A 185 18.93 -2.89 3.34
N ASP A 186 17.62 -3.03 3.29
CA ASP A 186 16.85 -4.24 3.59
C ASP A 186 16.29 -4.94 2.33
N LEU A 187 16.62 -4.47 1.11
CA LEU A 187 16.17 -5.06 -0.17
C LEU A 187 16.25 -6.59 -0.18
N GLY A 188 17.45 -7.13 0.05
CA GLY A 188 17.66 -8.58 0.04
C GLY A 188 16.91 -9.34 1.14
N CYS A 189 16.54 -8.67 2.24
CA CYS A 189 15.75 -9.25 3.31
C CYS A 189 14.26 -9.28 2.97
N VAL A 190 13.72 -8.17 2.46
CA VAL A 190 12.31 -8.07 2.07
C VAL A 190 12.02 -8.95 0.85
N MET A 191 12.89 -8.96 -0.16
CA MET A 191 12.73 -9.84 -1.32
C MET A 191 12.76 -11.31 -0.92
N ALA A 192 13.69 -11.72 -0.05
CA ALA A 192 13.70 -13.07 0.51
C ALA A 192 12.43 -13.36 1.33
N GLY A 193 11.94 -12.38 2.08
CA GLY A 193 10.68 -12.44 2.81
C GLY A 193 9.50 -12.71 1.89
N MET A 194 9.46 -12.08 0.72
CA MET A 194 8.41 -12.29 -0.27
C MET A 194 8.48 -13.68 -0.93
N LEU A 195 9.68 -14.26 -1.12
CA LEU A 195 9.79 -15.67 -1.52
C LEU A 195 9.16 -16.59 -0.45
N LYS A 196 9.38 -16.26 0.84
CA LYS A 196 8.77 -17.01 1.94
C LYS A 196 7.25 -16.86 1.98
N VAL A 197 6.75 -15.65 1.72
CA VAL A 197 5.31 -15.37 1.59
C VAL A 197 4.71 -16.20 0.46
N ALA A 198 5.36 -16.23 -0.71
CA ALA A 198 4.90 -17.04 -1.84
C ALA A 198 4.81 -18.53 -1.46
N SER A 199 5.87 -19.07 -0.84
CA SER A 199 5.86 -20.45 -0.33
C SER A 199 4.78 -20.70 0.71
N ALA A 200 4.51 -19.75 1.60
CA ALA A 200 3.45 -19.87 2.61
C ALA A 200 2.07 -19.90 1.94
N PHE A 201 1.80 -18.97 1.01
CA PHE A 201 0.55 -18.91 0.25
C PHE A 201 0.29 -20.19 -0.56
N ARG A 202 1.30 -20.73 -1.23
CA ARG A 202 1.16 -22.00 -1.98
C ARG A 202 0.84 -23.19 -1.08
N GLY A 203 1.26 -23.16 0.19
CA GLY A 203 0.88 -24.17 1.18
C GLY A 203 -0.61 -24.19 1.53
N PHE A 204 -1.37 -23.17 1.11
CA PHE A 204 -2.82 -23.04 1.27
C PHE A 204 -3.55 -22.97 -0.09
N ASP A 205 -2.91 -23.45 -1.15
CA ASP A 205 -3.43 -23.41 -2.53
C ASP A 205 -3.73 -21.99 -3.07
N LEU A 206 -3.05 -20.98 -2.52
CA LEU A 206 -3.09 -19.60 -3.00
C LEU A 206 -1.92 -19.32 -3.93
N LEU A 207 -2.05 -18.30 -4.81
CA LEU A 207 -1.09 -18.02 -5.88
C LEU A 207 -0.87 -19.24 -6.81
N GLN A 208 -1.86 -20.11 -6.88
CA GLN A 208 -1.93 -21.22 -7.82
C GLN A 208 -2.84 -20.85 -9.01
N ASP A 209 -2.85 -21.75 -10.00
CA ASP A 209 -3.51 -21.65 -11.29
C ASP A 209 -2.90 -20.60 -12.22
N GLU A 210 -2.90 -20.89 -13.53
CA GLU A 210 -2.49 -20.01 -14.64
C GLU A 210 -3.40 -18.77 -14.75
N THR A 211 -3.48 -17.98 -13.68
CA THR A 211 -4.10 -16.66 -13.69
C THR A 211 -3.14 -15.73 -14.40
N VAL A 212 -3.17 -15.84 -15.73
CA VAL A 212 -2.40 -15.02 -16.65
C VAL A 212 -3.22 -13.79 -16.97
N TYR A 213 -2.83 -12.68 -16.39
CA TYR A 213 -3.38 -11.41 -16.79
C TYR A 213 -2.68 -10.94 -18.07
N LYS A 214 -3.40 -11.08 -19.18
CA LYS A 214 -2.89 -10.78 -20.52
C LYS A 214 -2.45 -9.33 -20.66
N LYS A 215 -1.44 -9.13 -21.51
CA LYS A 215 -0.97 -7.80 -21.93
C LYS A 215 -2.13 -6.94 -22.44
N SER A 216 -2.21 -5.72 -21.95
CA SER A 216 -3.19 -4.71 -22.35
C SER A 216 -2.57 -3.31 -22.29
N LYS A 217 -3.29 -2.28 -22.77
CA LYS A 217 -2.82 -0.88 -22.66
C LYS A 217 -2.56 -0.44 -21.22
N LYS A 218 -3.27 -1.02 -20.25
CA LYS A 218 -3.13 -0.70 -18.82
C LYS A 218 -2.21 -1.67 -18.08
N ARG A 219 -1.81 -2.76 -18.74
CA ARG A 219 -0.91 -3.79 -18.21
C ARG A 219 0.06 -4.19 -19.31
N PRO A 220 1.14 -3.41 -19.51
CA PRO A 220 2.03 -3.60 -20.64
C PRO A 220 2.81 -4.93 -20.59
N PHE A 221 2.93 -5.54 -19.40
CA PHE A 221 3.61 -6.81 -19.19
C PHE A 221 2.66 -7.86 -18.56
N PRO A 222 2.66 -9.12 -19.01
CA PRO A 222 1.80 -10.15 -18.43
C PRO A 222 2.17 -10.43 -16.97
N PHE A 223 1.16 -10.60 -16.11
CA PHE A 223 1.36 -11.05 -14.74
C PHE A 223 0.83 -12.47 -14.61
N THR A 224 1.69 -13.38 -14.16
CA THR A 224 1.38 -14.78 -13.86
C THR A 224 1.62 -15.02 -12.38
N ALA A 225 0.57 -15.31 -11.62
CA ALA A 225 0.64 -15.45 -10.16
C ALA A 225 1.61 -16.56 -9.72
N GLU A 226 1.62 -17.69 -10.43
CA GLU A 226 2.48 -18.84 -10.14
C GLU A 226 3.98 -18.50 -10.28
N LYS A 227 4.33 -17.54 -11.13
CA LYS A 227 5.72 -17.10 -11.39
C LYS A 227 6.16 -15.94 -10.49
N PHE A 228 5.34 -15.55 -9.51
CA PHE A 228 5.60 -14.37 -8.69
C PHE A 228 6.99 -14.37 -8.03
N ASP A 229 7.38 -15.47 -7.40
CA ASP A 229 8.68 -15.61 -6.74
C ASP A 229 9.84 -15.76 -7.74
N SER A 230 9.62 -16.38 -8.90
CA SER A 230 10.57 -16.34 -10.02
C SER A 230 10.88 -14.90 -10.43
N TYR A 231 9.86 -14.05 -10.62
CA TYR A 231 10.07 -12.63 -10.93
C TYR A 231 10.86 -11.89 -9.84
N VAL A 232 10.60 -12.17 -8.56
CA VAL A 232 11.35 -11.58 -7.45
C VAL A 232 12.82 -12.03 -7.47
N ALA A 233 13.08 -13.31 -7.69
CA ALA A 233 14.43 -13.85 -7.81
C ALA A 233 15.18 -13.27 -9.02
N LEU A 234 14.50 -13.09 -10.16
CA LEU A 234 15.05 -12.45 -11.35
C LEU A 234 15.41 -10.99 -11.10
N TYR A 235 14.57 -10.22 -10.39
CA TYR A 235 14.91 -8.84 -10.01
C TYR A 235 16.15 -8.82 -9.12
N ALA A 236 16.28 -9.77 -8.18
CA ALA A 236 17.46 -9.85 -7.32
C ALA A 236 18.72 -10.19 -8.13
N LYS A 237 18.62 -11.15 -9.06
CA LYS A 237 19.71 -11.57 -9.95
C LYS A 237 20.14 -10.44 -10.89
N LYS A 238 19.19 -9.77 -11.55
CA LYS A 238 19.41 -8.64 -12.48
C LYS A 238 20.21 -7.51 -11.83
N HIS A 239 19.91 -7.20 -10.57
CA HIS A 239 20.52 -6.09 -9.83
C HIS A 239 21.63 -6.52 -8.86
N GLY A 240 22.04 -7.80 -8.86
CA GLY A 240 23.09 -8.30 -7.97
C GLY A 240 22.75 -8.22 -6.48
N ILE A 241 21.47 -8.22 -6.11
CA ILE A 241 21.00 -8.12 -4.73
C ILE A 241 21.13 -9.49 -4.05
N THR A 242 21.88 -9.54 -2.94
CA THR A 242 22.02 -10.76 -2.15
C THR A 242 20.80 -10.98 -1.24
N LEU A 243 20.04 -12.03 -1.51
CA LEU A 243 18.92 -12.48 -0.68
C LEU A 243 19.42 -13.04 0.67
N LYS A 244 18.80 -12.64 1.78
CA LYS A 244 19.23 -13.05 3.14
C LYS A 244 18.11 -12.92 4.18
N GLY A 245 18.36 -13.40 5.40
CA GLY A 245 17.51 -13.11 6.58
C GLY A 245 16.30 -14.01 6.78
N VAL A 246 16.05 -14.96 5.86
CA VAL A 246 14.90 -15.88 5.93
C VAL A 246 15.32 -17.32 6.22
N PRO A 247 14.70 -18.00 7.20
CA PRO A 247 14.94 -19.42 7.44
C PRO A 247 14.54 -20.29 6.25
N GLY A 248 15.43 -21.20 5.84
CA GLY A 248 15.19 -22.09 4.70
C GLY A 248 15.31 -21.41 3.33
N LEU A 249 15.88 -20.20 3.26
CA LEU A 249 16.05 -19.45 2.01
C LEU A 249 16.72 -20.26 0.90
N LYS A 250 17.74 -21.07 1.22
CA LYS A 250 18.42 -21.89 0.23
C LYS A 250 17.44 -22.82 -0.50
N ALA A 251 16.58 -23.52 0.23
CA ALA A 251 15.58 -24.41 -0.38
C ALA A 251 14.54 -23.63 -1.20
N LEU A 252 14.19 -22.40 -0.79
CA LEU A 252 13.29 -21.55 -1.57
C LEU A 252 13.88 -21.19 -2.93
N VAL A 253 15.18 -20.85 -2.96
CA VAL A 253 15.89 -20.51 -4.21
C VAL A 253 16.12 -21.76 -5.06
N ASP A 254 16.60 -22.85 -4.46
CA ASP A 254 16.87 -24.10 -5.17
C ASP A 254 15.59 -24.65 -5.85
N ASN A 255 14.41 -24.44 -5.27
CA ASN A 255 13.12 -24.84 -5.86
C ASN A 255 12.73 -24.01 -7.10
N LEU A 256 13.30 -22.81 -7.29
CA LEU A 256 13.07 -21.96 -8.46
C LEU A 256 13.99 -22.34 -9.62
N ASP A 257 15.17 -22.89 -9.31
CA ASP A 257 16.18 -23.29 -10.29
C ASP A 257 15.95 -24.72 -10.85
N GLY A 258 14.79 -25.32 -10.60
CA GLY A 258 14.48 -26.73 -10.92
C GLY A 258 14.07 -27.00 -12.37
N GLU A 259 14.97 -27.67 -13.12
CA GLU A 259 14.84 -28.57 -14.30
C GLU A 259 13.95 -28.26 -15.53
N GLU A 260 13.12 -27.22 -15.57
CA GLU A 260 12.43 -26.85 -16.83
C GLU A 260 13.29 -25.86 -17.64
N GLU A 261 13.43 -26.14 -18.94
CA GLU A 261 14.28 -25.41 -19.89
C GLU A 261 14.18 -23.89 -19.67
N GLU A 262 15.33 -23.24 -19.47
CA GLU A 262 15.49 -21.80 -19.27
C GLU A 262 14.94 -21.01 -20.47
N GLU A 263 13.61 -20.90 -20.60
CA GLU A 263 13.04 -19.72 -21.22
C GLU A 263 13.49 -18.55 -20.34
N GLU A 264 14.38 -17.72 -20.89
CA GLU A 264 14.91 -16.54 -20.25
C GLU A 264 13.72 -15.64 -19.87
N GLU A 265 13.22 -15.79 -18.64
CA GLU A 265 12.04 -15.06 -18.18
C GLU A 265 12.37 -13.57 -18.15
N GLU A 266 11.83 -12.84 -19.13
CA GLU A 266 12.10 -11.42 -19.29
C GLU A 266 11.40 -10.61 -18.19
N LEU A 267 12.10 -9.61 -17.64
CA LEU A 267 11.51 -8.64 -16.74
C LEU A 267 11.11 -7.38 -17.52
N PRO A 268 9.99 -6.72 -17.17
CA PRO A 268 9.63 -5.48 -17.80
C PRO A 268 10.69 -4.41 -17.55
N ASN A 269 10.96 -3.60 -18.57
CA ASN A 269 11.76 -2.39 -18.49
C ASN A 269 10.88 -1.14 -18.70
N ALA A 270 11.31 -0.02 -18.13
CA ALA A 270 10.55 1.23 -18.19
C ALA A 270 10.40 1.81 -19.60
N GLU A 271 11.37 1.56 -20.49
CA GLU A 271 11.38 2.10 -21.85
C GLU A 271 10.25 1.52 -22.72
N GLU A 272 10.01 0.22 -22.60
CA GLU A 272 9.02 -0.50 -23.40
C GLU A 272 7.67 -0.65 -22.68
N HIS A 273 7.68 -0.70 -21.35
CA HIS A 273 6.52 -1.06 -20.54
C HIS A 273 5.99 0.10 -19.67
N GLY A 274 6.64 1.26 -19.69
CA GLY A 274 6.18 2.46 -18.98
C GLY A 274 6.31 2.40 -17.46
N GLU A 275 5.55 3.24 -16.76
CA GLU A 275 5.64 3.42 -15.30
C GLU A 275 4.95 2.33 -14.47
N ASP A 276 3.95 1.66 -15.03
CA ASP A 276 3.20 0.59 -14.34
C ASP A 276 3.19 -0.68 -15.20
N PRO A 277 4.35 -1.34 -15.38
CA PRO A 277 4.45 -2.51 -16.24
C PRO A 277 3.58 -3.68 -15.77
N TRP A 278 3.47 -3.85 -14.46
CA TRP A 278 2.71 -4.92 -13.80
C TRP A 278 1.20 -4.62 -13.71
N GLY A 279 0.77 -3.41 -14.04
CA GLY A 279 -0.63 -3.00 -14.07
C GLY A 279 -1.28 -2.99 -12.70
N TRP A 280 -0.58 -2.46 -11.70
CA TRP A 280 -1.05 -2.27 -10.32
C TRP A 280 -2.36 -1.51 -10.25
N ALA A 281 -2.44 -0.37 -10.94
CA ALA A 281 -3.62 0.49 -10.86
C ALA A 281 -4.89 -0.23 -11.35
N ASP A 282 -4.76 -1.05 -12.40
CA ASP A 282 -5.86 -1.85 -12.95
C ASP A 282 -6.17 -3.07 -12.08
N ALA A 283 -5.16 -3.68 -11.45
CA ALA A 283 -5.33 -4.75 -10.47
C ALA A 283 -6.18 -4.27 -9.28
N LEU A 284 -5.79 -3.14 -8.69
CA LEU A 284 -6.47 -2.55 -7.55
C LEU A 284 -7.90 -2.10 -7.90
N ALA A 285 -8.10 -1.51 -9.08
CA ALA A 285 -9.42 -1.10 -9.54
C ALA A 285 -10.36 -2.31 -9.73
N SER A 286 -9.83 -3.42 -10.25
CA SER A 286 -10.58 -4.67 -10.43
C SER A 286 -10.91 -5.30 -9.09
N TYR A 287 -9.96 -5.34 -8.16
CA TYR A 287 -10.14 -5.85 -6.80
C TYR A 287 -11.23 -5.09 -6.02
N LYS A 288 -11.29 -3.76 -6.18
CA LYS A 288 -12.31 -2.90 -5.55
C LYS A 288 -13.71 -3.07 -6.15
N LYS A 289 -13.85 -3.70 -7.31
CA LYS A 289 -15.12 -3.72 -8.04
C LYS A 289 -16.16 -4.56 -7.30
N GLY A 290 -17.28 -3.92 -6.95
CA GLY A 290 -18.45 -4.59 -6.38
C GLY A 290 -18.35 -4.95 -4.90
N ARG A 291 -17.29 -4.51 -4.20
CA ARG A 291 -17.05 -4.86 -2.79
C ARG A 291 -16.47 -3.71 -1.98
N LYS A 292 -16.77 -3.70 -0.68
CA LYS A 292 -16.09 -2.84 0.30
C LYS A 292 -14.87 -3.62 0.80
N ILE A 293 -13.69 -3.06 0.60
CA ILE A 293 -12.42 -3.62 1.10
C ILE A 293 -11.95 -2.76 2.28
N GLY A 294 -11.21 -3.37 3.20
CA GLY A 294 -10.59 -2.72 4.36
C GLY A 294 -11.58 -2.09 5.35
N GLY A 295 -11.02 -1.25 6.21
CA GLY A 295 -11.72 -0.49 7.26
C GLY A 295 -11.70 -1.17 8.63
N ASP A 296 -12.40 -0.51 9.56
CA ASP A 296 -12.38 -0.87 10.99
C ASP A 296 -13.62 -1.70 11.39
N ASP A 297 -14.36 -2.21 10.40
CA ASP A 297 -15.62 -2.90 10.65
C ASP A 297 -15.44 -4.17 11.47
N LEU A 298 -14.24 -4.76 11.49
CA LEU A 298 -13.84 -5.92 12.31
C LEU A 298 -12.95 -5.56 13.51
N ASP A 299 -12.61 -4.28 13.70
CA ASP A 299 -11.92 -3.83 14.89
C ASP A 299 -12.89 -3.82 16.08
N ILE A 300 -12.84 -4.88 16.89
CA ILE A 300 -13.68 -5.03 18.07
C ILE A 300 -13.45 -3.93 19.11
N THR A 301 -12.30 -3.25 19.10
CA THR A 301 -12.00 -2.16 20.04
C THR A 301 -12.82 -0.91 19.73
N SER A 302 -13.18 -0.71 18.46
CA SER A 302 -14.11 0.34 18.01
C SER A 302 -15.59 -0.01 18.24
N TRP A 303 -15.91 -1.29 18.44
CA TRP A 303 -17.29 -1.75 18.57
C TRP A 303 -17.95 -1.34 19.89
N THR A 304 -19.28 -1.23 19.88
CA THR A 304 -20.05 -1.13 21.12
C THR A 304 -20.03 -2.46 21.89
N PRO A 305 -20.18 -2.42 23.23
CA PRO A 305 -20.30 -3.64 24.04
C PRO A 305 -21.41 -4.58 23.55
N ALA A 306 -22.53 -4.02 23.07
CA ALA A 306 -23.64 -4.80 22.54
C ALA A 306 -23.25 -5.57 21.26
N ARG A 307 -22.56 -4.90 20.33
CA ARG A 307 -22.07 -5.52 19.10
C ARG A 307 -21.04 -6.62 19.42
N ARG A 308 -20.07 -6.36 20.31
CA ARG A 308 -19.11 -7.41 20.71
C ARG A 308 -19.78 -8.64 21.30
N LYS A 309 -20.74 -8.47 22.23
CA LYS A 309 -21.52 -9.59 22.80
C LYS A 309 -22.30 -10.36 21.74
N GLN A 310 -22.86 -9.65 20.75
CA GLN A 310 -23.62 -10.29 19.67
C GLN A 310 -22.75 -11.26 18.87
N HIS A 311 -21.49 -10.88 18.61
CA HIS A 311 -20.54 -11.64 17.81
C HIS A 311 -19.67 -12.61 18.63
N ALA A 312 -19.59 -12.46 19.96
CA ALA A 312 -18.92 -13.40 20.84
C ALA A 312 -19.61 -14.77 20.90
N PHE A 313 -18.82 -15.83 21.05
CA PHE A 313 -19.32 -17.20 21.10
C PHE A 313 -20.24 -17.43 22.32
N ASP A 314 -19.80 -16.98 23.49
CA ASP A 314 -20.49 -17.15 24.77
C ASP A 314 -21.49 -16.02 25.08
N LYS A 315 -21.71 -15.11 24.12
CA LYS A 315 -22.53 -13.90 24.26
C LYS A 315 -22.08 -12.94 25.36
N LYS A 316 -20.85 -13.08 25.86
CA LYS A 316 -20.22 -12.13 26.79
C LYS A 316 -19.35 -11.15 26.04
N ASP A 317 -19.06 -10.02 26.69
CA ASP A 317 -18.18 -9.03 26.10
C ASP A 317 -16.73 -9.51 26.27
N PRO A 318 -15.96 -9.76 25.19
CA PRO A 318 -14.57 -10.15 25.28
C PRO A 318 -13.65 -9.02 25.78
N LEU A 319 -14.12 -7.75 25.76
CA LEU A 319 -13.37 -6.62 26.29
C LEU A 319 -14.06 -6.08 27.54
N GLY A 320 -13.53 -6.45 28.70
CA GLY A 320 -13.95 -5.90 29.98
C GLY A 320 -13.47 -4.46 30.18
N LYS A 321 -13.82 -3.89 31.33
CA LYS A 321 -13.47 -2.50 31.67
C LYS A 321 -11.95 -2.30 31.75
N LYS A 322 -11.22 -3.26 32.33
CA LYS A 322 -9.76 -3.18 32.49
C LYS A 322 -9.07 -3.17 31.14
N GLU A 323 -9.56 -4.01 30.23
CA GLU A 323 -9.07 -4.17 28.88
C GLU A 323 -9.25 -2.88 28.06
N ILE A 324 -10.45 -2.29 28.12
CA ILE A 324 -10.75 -1.01 27.47
C ILE A 324 -9.89 0.13 28.05
N ASP A 325 -9.72 0.17 29.36
CA ASP A 325 -8.89 1.20 30.01
C ASP A 325 -7.40 1.04 29.64
N ALA A 326 -6.91 -0.20 29.51
CA ALA A 326 -5.55 -0.49 29.05
C ALA A 326 -5.34 -0.05 27.60
N ILE A 327 -6.28 -0.36 26.70
CA ILE A 327 -6.25 0.06 25.28
C ILE A 327 -6.22 1.60 25.19
N LYS A 328 -7.07 2.30 25.95
CA LYS A 328 -7.09 3.78 25.99
C LYS A 328 -5.79 4.39 26.48
N ASN A 329 -5.07 3.68 27.35
CA ASN A 329 -3.75 4.08 27.84
C ASN A 329 -2.60 3.65 26.92
N GLY A 330 -2.90 3.09 25.74
CA GLY A 330 -1.90 2.66 24.76
C GLY A 330 -1.11 1.43 25.19
N MET A 331 -1.68 0.58 26.05
CA MET A 331 -1.04 -0.66 26.49
C MET A 331 -1.36 -1.81 25.52
N VAL A 332 -0.35 -2.63 25.22
CA VAL A 332 -0.54 -3.87 24.46
C VAL A 332 -1.17 -4.91 25.37
N MET A 333 -2.33 -5.42 24.96
CA MET A 333 -3.04 -6.45 25.70
C MET A 333 -2.42 -7.81 25.38
N MET A 334 -1.81 -8.44 26.38
CA MET A 334 -1.51 -9.86 26.31
C MET A 334 -2.73 -10.62 26.83
N LEU A 335 -3.36 -11.41 25.96
CA LEU A 335 -4.33 -12.38 26.41
C LEU A 335 -3.58 -13.53 27.09
N GLY A 336 -3.96 -13.80 28.34
CA GLY A 336 -3.48 -14.94 29.12
C GLY A 336 -4.16 -16.25 28.75
#